data_AF-A0A158L4N4-F1
#
_entry.id   AF-A0A158L4N4-F1
#
_cell.length_a   1.000
_cell.length_b   1.000
_cell.length_c   1.000
_cell.angle_alpha   90.00
_cell.angle_beta   90.00
_cell.angle_gamma   90.00
#
_symmetry.space_group_name_H-M   'P 1'
#
loop_
_entity.id
_entity.type
_entity.pdbx_description
1 polymer ?
#
loop_
_entity_poly.entity_id
_entity_poly.type
_entity_poly.pdbx_seq_one_letter_code
_entity_poly.pdbx_strand_id
1 'polypeptide(L)'
;MPIWSTLPVTLEPEICLESWCVIETEPERGQRHLLGIRTDTLDARISSELVDFDVETLLAHTSTGRAYRLVGPPGWTVNAQYVLLSWCQRHSVREISDATTEYLAHIRDVEEYFRCRDVTLSTANELRLPAPLFRGHRI
;
A
#
# COMPACT_ATOMS: atom_id res chain seq x y z
N MET A 1 -0.01 -13.03 -15.19
CA MET A 1 0.79 -11.82 -14.89
C MET A 1 2.18 -12.25 -14.41
N PRO A 2 3.28 -11.60 -14.81
CA PRO A 2 4.62 -11.95 -14.33
C PRO A 2 4.73 -11.69 -12.82
N ILE A 3 5.49 -12.54 -12.12
CA ILE A 3 5.83 -12.36 -10.70
C ILE A 3 7.02 -11.41 -10.68
N TRP A 4 6.80 -10.13 -10.37
CA TRP A 4 7.86 -9.15 -10.28
C TRP A 4 8.68 -9.37 -9.00
N SER A 5 10.01 -9.40 -9.12
CA SER A 5 10.91 -9.43 -7.98
C SER A 5 10.81 -8.12 -7.21
N THR A 6 10.56 -8.19 -5.91
CA THR A 6 10.53 -7.03 -5.03
C THR A 6 11.93 -6.47 -4.84
N LEU A 7 12.08 -5.14 -4.94
CA LEU A 7 13.35 -4.50 -4.63
C LEU A 7 13.73 -4.73 -3.15
N PRO A 8 15.02 -4.71 -2.80
CA PRO A 8 15.46 -4.70 -1.40
C PRO A 8 14.90 -3.50 -0.64
N VAL A 9 14.67 -3.66 0.67
CA VAL A 9 14.18 -2.58 1.55
C VAL A 9 15.14 -1.38 1.58
N THR A 10 16.44 -1.61 1.38
CA THR A 10 17.45 -0.54 1.32
C THR A 10 17.30 0.37 0.10
N LEU A 11 16.69 -0.12 -0.99
CA LEU A 11 16.44 0.64 -2.20
C LEU A 11 15.01 1.18 -2.27
N GLU A 12 14.07 0.45 -1.67
CA GLU A 12 12.65 0.80 -1.64
C GLU A 12 12.10 0.57 -0.21
N PRO A 13 12.36 1.52 0.71
CA PRO A 13 12.01 1.40 2.12
C PRO A 13 10.54 1.66 2.41
N GLU A 14 9.88 2.49 1.60
CA GLU A 14 8.48 2.86 1.73
C GLU A 14 7.73 2.62 0.41
N ILE A 15 6.51 2.08 0.50
CA ILE A 15 5.62 1.85 -0.64
C ILE A 15 4.22 2.34 -0.31
N CYS A 16 3.62 3.09 -1.22
CA CYS A 16 2.26 3.58 -1.08
C CYS A 16 1.26 2.58 -1.67
N LEU A 17 0.20 2.26 -0.91
CA LEU A 17 -0.92 1.44 -1.36
C LEU A 17 -2.23 2.22 -1.30
N GLU A 18 -3.01 2.12 -2.38
CA GLU A 18 -4.42 2.51 -2.42
C GLU A 18 -5.32 1.27 -2.49
N SER A 19 -6.63 1.45 -2.31
CA SER A 19 -7.62 0.37 -2.35
C SER A 19 -7.13 -0.85 -1.56
N TRP A 20 -6.78 -0.59 -0.31
CA TRP A 20 -6.01 -1.48 0.53
C TRP A 20 -6.91 -2.24 1.51
N CYS A 21 -6.48 -3.40 1.97
CA CYS A 21 -7.13 -4.15 3.04
C CYS A 21 -6.07 -4.91 3.86
N VAL A 22 -6.44 -5.24 5.09
CA VAL A 22 -5.67 -6.15 5.93
C VAL A 22 -6.34 -7.51 5.88
N ILE A 23 -5.59 -8.51 5.47
CA ILE A 23 -6.03 -9.91 5.54
C ILE A 23 -5.36 -10.60 6.72
N GLU A 24 -6.08 -11.52 7.34
CA GLU A 24 -5.52 -12.47 8.31
C GLU A 24 -5.58 -13.87 7.73
N THR A 25 -4.51 -14.65 7.88
CA THR A 25 -4.46 -16.07 7.49
C THR A 25 -5.24 -16.95 8.46
N GLU A 26 -5.15 -18.27 8.31
CA GLU A 26 -5.88 -19.20 9.19
C GLU A 26 -5.59 -18.95 10.68
N PRO A 27 -6.56 -19.19 11.59
CA PRO A 27 -6.40 -18.91 13.02
C PRO A 27 -5.19 -19.58 13.66
N GLU A 28 -4.72 -20.72 13.14
CA GLU A 28 -3.52 -21.40 13.63
C GLU A 28 -2.23 -20.63 13.31
N ARG A 29 -2.22 -19.86 12.23
CA ARG A 29 -1.10 -18.98 11.84
C ARG A 29 -1.29 -17.57 12.36
N GLY A 30 -2.50 -17.02 12.26
CA GLY A 30 -2.86 -15.66 12.70
C GLY A 30 -2.02 -14.54 12.07
N GLN A 31 -1.38 -14.80 10.92
CA GLN A 31 -0.49 -13.83 10.29
C GLN A 31 -1.31 -12.80 9.54
N ARG A 32 -0.97 -11.53 9.72
CA ARG A 32 -1.66 -10.42 9.06
C ARG A 32 -0.81 -9.86 7.93
N HIS A 33 -1.44 -9.56 6.81
CA HIS A 33 -0.77 -9.05 5.61
C HIS A 33 -1.56 -7.89 5.03
N LEU A 34 -0.85 -6.92 4.46
CA LEU A 34 -1.48 -5.88 3.65
C LEU A 34 -1.64 -6.37 2.22
N LEU A 35 -2.80 -6.08 1.65
CA LEU A 35 -3.10 -6.25 0.25
C LEU A 35 -3.59 -4.91 -0.30
N GLY A 36 -3.16 -4.54 -1.50
CA GLY A 36 -3.63 -3.31 -2.13
C GLY A 36 -3.01 -3.08 -3.50
N ILE A 37 -3.28 -1.91 -4.07
CA ILE A 37 -2.71 -1.48 -5.34
C ILE A 37 -1.61 -0.46 -5.08
N ARG A 38 -0.44 -0.65 -5.68
CA ARG A 38 0.62 0.35 -5.63
C ARG A 38 0.20 1.62 -6.37
N THR A 39 0.39 2.79 -5.76
CA THR A 39 0.00 4.05 -6.39
C THR A 39 0.91 4.47 -7.56
N ASP A 40 2.14 3.96 -7.62
CA ASP A 40 3.14 4.33 -8.63
C ASP A 40 3.11 3.43 -9.87
N THR A 41 2.96 2.11 -9.69
CA THR A 41 2.94 1.14 -10.80
C THR A 41 1.55 0.60 -11.11
N LEU A 42 0.55 0.85 -10.24
CA LEU A 42 -0.80 0.30 -10.33
C LEU A 42 -0.86 -1.24 -10.25
N ASP A 43 0.21 -1.87 -9.78
CA ASP A 43 0.25 -3.31 -9.57
C ASP A 43 -0.35 -3.69 -8.22
N ALA A 44 -1.09 -4.80 -8.22
CA ALA A 44 -1.54 -5.42 -6.98
C ALA A 44 -0.37 -6.02 -6.20
N ARG A 45 -0.39 -5.84 -4.87
CA ARG A 45 0.71 -6.26 -4.00
C ARG A 45 0.20 -6.77 -2.67
N ILE A 46 0.79 -7.88 -2.24
CA ILE A 46 0.65 -8.43 -0.89
C ILE A 46 1.96 -8.27 -0.14
N SER A 47 1.89 -7.80 1.10
CA SER A 47 3.06 -7.55 1.94
C SER A 47 3.52 -8.82 2.67
N SER A 48 4.73 -8.75 3.23
CA SER A 48 5.13 -9.67 4.31
C SER A 48 4.28 -9.42 5.56
N GLU A 49 4.43 -10.28 6.56
CA GLU A 49 3.70 -10.20 7.83
C GLU A 49 3.79 -8.80 8.44
N LEU A 50 2.63 -8.29 8.84
CA LEU A 50 2.43 -7.01 9.49
C LEU A 50 2.91 -7.11 10.94
N VAL A 51 3.77 -6.19 11.35
CA VAL A 51 4.27 -6.13 12.74
C VAL A 51 3.73 -4.92 13.49
N ASP A 52 3.36 -3.86 12.78
CA ASP A 52 2.81 -2.65 13.37
C ASP A 52 1.89 -1.93 12.38
N PHE A 53 0.89 -1.23 12.90
CA PHE A 53 -0.05 -0.43 12.13
C PHE A 53 -0.46 0.80 12.94
N ASP A 54 -0.11 1.96 12.42
CA ASP A 54 -0.52 3.25 12.95
C ASP A 54 -1.71 3.78 12.15
N VAL A 55 -2.89 3.74 12.77
CA VAL A 55 -4.15 4.22 12.19
C VAL A 55 -4.21 5.75 12.09
N GLU A 56 -3.47 6.49 12.92
CA GLU A 56 -3.45 7.94 12.88
C GLU A 56 -2.61 8.45 11.72
N THR A 57 -1.52 7.77 11.37
CA THR A 57 -0.65 8.14 10.25
C THR A 57 -0.91 7.33 8.97
N LEU A 58 -1.72 6.27 9.06
CA LEU A 58 -1.95 5.29 8.00
C LEU A 58 -0.64 4.69 7.49
N LEU A 59 0.25 4.37 8.43
CA LEU A 59 1.55 3.80 8.16
C LEU A 59 1.63 2.43 8.82
N ALA A 60 2.07 1.43 8.06
CA ALA A 60 2.20 0.08 8.56
C ALA A 60 3.61 -0.44 8.33
N HIS A 61 4.11 -1.23 9.27
CA HIS A 61 5.43 -1.84 9.20
C HIS A 61 5.31 -3.34 9.06
N THR A 62 6.22 -3.92 8.28
CA THR A 62 6.28 -5.37 8.05
C THR A 62 7.53 -5.98 8.66
N SER A 63 7.52 -7.30 8.82
CA SER A 63 8.64 -8.08 9.36
C SER A 63 9.94 -7.94 8.57
N THR A 64 9.87 -7.49 7.32
CA THR A 64 11.04 -7.17 6.49
C THR A 64 11.68 -5.81 6.81
N GLY A 65 11.06 -5.01 7.67
CA GLY A 65 11.44 -3.62 7.96
C GLY A 65 10.90 -2.60 6.95
N ARG A 66 10.14 -3.05 5.93
CA ARG A 66 9.51 -2.16 4.96
C ARG A 66 8.29 -1.46 5.55
N ALA A 67 8.17 -0.17 5.26
CA ALA A 67 7.01 0.66 5.58
C ALA A 67 6.02 0.70 4.40
N TYR A 68 4.74 0.71 4.72
CA TYR A 68 3.64 0.82 3.77
C TYR A 68 2.75 1.99 4.16
N ARG A 69 2.65 2.99 3.29
CA ARG A 69 1.77 4.13 3.47
C ARG A 69 0.44 3.85 2.80
N LEU A 70 -0.65 3.93 3.55
CA LEU A 70 -1.99 3.64 3.06
C LEU A 70 -2.67 4.93 2.65
N VAL A 71 -3.15 4.95 1.42
CA VAL A 71 -3.70 6.13 0.75
C VAL A 71 -5.15 5.88 0.43
N GLY A 72 -6.01 6.83 0.79
CA GLY A 72 -7.44 6.74 0.57
C GLY A 72 -8.11 5.63 1.39
N PRO A 73 -9.41 5.40 1.15
CA PRO A 73 -10.18 4.42 1.90
C PRO A 73 -9.72 2.99 1.64
N PRO A 74 -9.97 2.07 2.58
CA PRO A 74 -9.77 0.65 2.33
C PRO A 74 -10.68 0.17 1.20
N GLY A 75 -10.28 -0.87 0.48
CA GLY A 75 -11.06 -1.41 -0.60
C GLY A 75 -10.53 -2.70 -1.19
N TRP A 76 -11.37 -3.37 -1.95
CA TRP A 76 -11.03 -4.58 -2.69
C TRP A 76 -11.05 -4.29 -4.19
N THR A 77 -10.02 -4.76 -4.89
CA THR A 77 -9.98 -4.70 -6.35
C THR A 77 -9.87 -6.10 -6.94
N VAL A 78 -10.31 -6.26 -8.20
CA VAL A 78 -10.20 -7.54 -8.92
C VAL A 78 -8.72 -7.98 -9.04
N ASN A 79 -7.81 -7.03 -9.25
CA ASN A 79 -6.38 -7.30 -9.33
C ASN A 79 -5.82 -7.79 -7.98
N ALA A 80 -6.23 -7.15 -6.88
CA ALA A 80 -5.85 -7.56 -5.54
C ALA A 80 -6.35 -8.97 -5.21
N GLN A 81 -7.61 -9.28 -5.53
CA GLN A 81 -8.18 -10.62 -5.35
C GLN A 81 -7.43 -11.68 -6.16
N TYR A 82 -7.07 -11.37 -7.42
CA TYR A 82 -6.31 -12.29 -8.26
C TYR A 82 -4.92 -12.61 -7.68
N VAL A 83 -4.20 -11.58 -7.20
CA VAL A 83 -2.91 -11.76 -6.54
C VAL A 83 -3.06 -12.55 -5.24
N LEU A 84 -4.11 -12.29 -4.47
CA LEU A 84 -4.40 -13.01 -3.23
C LEU A 84 -4.57 -14.51 -3.46
N LEU A 85 -5.38 -14.91 -4.45
CA LEU A 85 -5.57 -16.32 -4.79
C LEU A 85 -4.25 -17.01 -5.16
N SER A 86 -3.43 -16.32 -5.97
CA SER A 86 -2.11 -16.82 -6.38
C SER A 86 -1.14 -16.93 -5.19
N TRP A 87 -1.21 -15.99 -4.26
CA TRP A 87 -0.40 -15.98 -3.05
C TRP A 87 -0.81 -17.09 -2.08
N CYS A 88 -2.11 -17.27 -1.84
CA CYS A 88 -2.62 -18.36 -0.99
C CYS A 88 -2.17 -19.72 -1.51
N GLN A 89 -2.24 -19.94 -2.83
CA GLN A 89 -1.75 -21.17 -3.45
C GLN A 89 -0.24 -21.38 -3.23
N ARG A 90 0.57 -20.32 -3.33
CA ARG A 90 2.03 -20.40 -3.15
C ARG A 90 2.43 -20.63 -1.70
N HIS A 91 1.73 -20.02 -0.76
CA HIS A 91 2.04 -20.06 0.67
C HIS A 91 1.26 -21.14 1.43
N SER A 92 0.46 -21.94 0.70
CA SER A 92 -0.41 -22.97 1.25
C SER A 92 -1.35 -22.46 2.34
N VAL A 93 -1.86 -21.24 2.16
CA VAL A 93 -2.88 -20.62 3.01
C VAL A 93 -4.24 -21.14 2.57
N ARG A 94 -4.98 -21.70 3.51
CA ARG A 94 -6.26 -22.41 3.32
C ARG A 94 -7.46 -21.51 3.59
N GLU A 95 -7.30 -20.56 4.50
CA GLU A 95 -8.35 -19.65 4.93
C GLU A 95 -7.78 -18.24 5.07
N ILE A 96 -8.61 -17.27 4.71
CA ILE A 96 -8.32 -15.85 4.85
C ILE A 96 -9.57 -15.17 5.40
N SER A 97 -9.37 -14.17 6.25
CA SER A 97 -10.43 -13.27 6.70
C SER A 97 -10.02 -11.82 6.48
N ASP A 98 -11.00 -10.93 6.33
CA ASP A 98 -10.77 -9.49 6.27
C ASP A 98 -10.72 -8.93 7.69
N ALA A 99 -9.53 -8.49 8.11
CA ALA A 99 -9.29 -7.89 9.42
C ALA A 99 -9.27 -6.35 9.36
N THR A 100 -9.55 -5.74 8.21
CA THR A 100 -9.43 -4.28 7.99
C THR A 100 -10.24 -3.47 9.00
N THR A 101 -11.45 -3.92 9.32
CA THR A 101 -12.33 -3.25 10.28
C THR A 101 -11.74 -3.20 11.68
N GLU A 102 -10.94 -4.20 12.08
CA GLU A 102 -10.30 -4.21 13.41
C GLU A 102 -9.31 -3.06 13.56
N TYR A 103 -8.59 -2.74 12.49
CA TYR A 103 -7.62 -1.65 12.46
C TYR A 103 -8.28 -0.28 12.36
N LEU A 104 -9.50 -0.22 11.84
CA LEU A 104 -10.25 1.03 11.67
C LEU A 104 -11.32 1.26 12.74
N ALA A 105 -11.48 0.35 13.70
CA ALA A 105 -12.53 0.41 14.72
C ALA A 105 -12.50 1.71 15.55
N HIS A 106 -11.34 2.38 15.65
CA HIS A 106 -11.18 3.65 16.35
C HIS A 106 -11.58 4.88 15.53
N ILE A 107 -11.82 4.73 14.22
CA ILE A 107 -12.28 5.80 13.33
C ILE A 107 -13.81 5.79 13.32
N ARG A 108 -14.44 6.85 13.86
CA ARG A 108 -15.91 6.94 13.96
C ARG A 108 -16.62 6.99 12.61
N ASP A 109 -16.03 7.66 11.63
CA ASP A 109 -16.54 7.76 10.26
C ASP A 109 -15.39 7.58 9.27
N VAL A 110 -15.21 6.34 8.81
CA VAL A 110 -14.14 5.94 7.89
C VAL A 110 -14.21 6.77 6.60
N GLU A 111 -15.37 6.84 5.95
CA GLU A 111 -15.56 7.59 4.71
C GLU A 111 -15.25 9.08 4.85
N GLU A 112 -15.67 9.71 5.96
CA GLU A 112 -15.39 11.13 6.21
C GLU A 112 -13.91 11.37 6.56
N TYR A 113 -13.32 10.45 7.33
CA TYR A 113 -11.91 10.47 7.70
C TYR A 113 -11.01 10.46 6.47
N PHE A 114 -11.30 9.59 5.49
CA PHE A 114 -10.54 9.53 4.25
C PHE A 114 -10.84 10.72 3.32
N ARG A 115 -12.12 11.14 3.22
CA ARG A 115 -12.52 12.32 2.41
C ARG A 115 -11.80 13.61 2.80
N CYS A 116 -11.62 13.87 4.09
CA CYS A 116 -10.97 15.09 4.57
C CYS A 116 -9.43 15.06 4.42
N ARG A 117 -8.83 13.86 4.27
CA ARG A 117 -7.38 13.65 4.27
C ARG A 117 -6.76 13.56 2.87
N ASP A 118 -7.58 13.38 1.83
CA ASP A 118 -7.21 13.39 0.41
C ASP A 118 -6.57 14.71 -0.08
N VAL A 119 -6.57 15.78 0.72
CA VAL A 119 -5.97 17.08 0.35
C VAL A 119 -4.43 17.06 0.37
N THR A 120 -3.79 15.99 0.88
CA THR A 120 -2.34 16.01 1.22
C THR A 120 -1.39 15.26 0.28
N LEU A 121 -1.83 14.82 -0.91
CA LEU A 121 -0.94 14.20 -1.91
C LEU A 121 -0.70 15.03 -3.17
N SER A 122 -1.14 16.29 -3.22
CA SER A 122 -0.91 17.18 -4.38
C SER A 122 0.24 18.19 -4.23
N THR A 123 0.88 18.32 -3.04
CA THR A 123 1.87 19.40 -2.81
C THR A 123 3.23 18.93 -2.30
N ALA A 124 3.75 17.81 -2.80
CA ALA A 124 5.12 17.39 -2.49
C ALA A 124 5.82 16.71 -3.67
N ASN A 125 5.70 17.26 -4.88
CA ASN A 125 6.73 17.08 -5.89
C ASN A 125 6.80 18.27 -6.87
N GLU A 126 7.00 19.48 -6.33
CA GLU A 126 7.71 20.52 -7.07
C GLU A 126 9.18 20.10 -7.21
N LEU A 127 9.43 19.13 -8.09
CA LEU A 127 10.76 18.93 -8.65
C LEU A 127 11.03 20.12 -9.58
N ARG A 128 11.72 21.11 -9.00
CA ARG A 128 12.59 22.08 -9.68
C ARG A 128 13.05 21.59 -11.05
N LEU A 129 12.39 22.05 -12.10
CA LEU A 129 13.05 22.23 -13.39
C LEU A 129 13.97 23.46 -13.24
N PRO A 130 15.28 23.37 -13.49
CA PRO A 130 16.07 24.57 -13.68
C PRO A 130 15.54 25.32 -14.91
N ALA A 131 15.31 26.62 -14.75
CA ALA A 131 14.87 27.53 -15.78
C ALA A 131 15.71 27.42 -17.07
N PRO A 132 15.12 27.65 -18.26
CA PRO A 132 15.84 27.52 -19.52
C PRO A 132 16.97 28.55 -19.61
N LEU A 133 18.19 28.06 -19.82
CA LEU A 133 19.31 28.88 -20.28
C LEU A 133 18.97 29.37 -21.69
N PHE A 134 18.40 30.58 -21.80
CA PHE A 134 18.43 31.32 -23.05
C PHE A 134 19.89 31.68 -23.37
N ARG A 135 20.42 31.14 -24.47
CA ARG A 135 21.50 31.77 -25.24
C ARG A 135 21.23 31.56 -26.72
N GLY A 136 20.95 32.66 -27.39
CA GLY A 136 20.40 32.68 -28.75
C GLY A 136 21.37 32.28 -29.85
N HIS A 137 20.82 32.17 -31.06
CA HIS A 137 21.52 32.52 -32.28
C HIS A 137 20.56 33.30 -33.19
N ARG A 138 21.04 34.50 -33.52
CA ARG A 138 20.54 35.42 -34.53
C ARG A 138 20.87 34.82 -35.90
N ILE A 139 19.89 34.74 -36.80
CA ILE A 139 20.11 34.77 -38.26
C ILE A 139 19.03 35.68 -38.84
#